data_AF-A0AAZ3Q0E8-F1
#
_entry.id   AF-A0AAZ3Q0E8-F1
#
_cell.length_a   1.000
_cell.length_b   1.000
_cell.length_c   1.000
_cell.angle_alpha   90.00
_cell.angle_beta   90.00
_cell.angle_gamma   90.00
#
_symmetry.space_group_name_H-M   'P 1'
#
loop_
_entity.id
_entity.type
_entity.pdbx_description
1 polymer ?
#
loop_
_entity_poly.entity_id
_entity_poly.type
_entity_poly.pdbx_seq_one_letter_code
_entity_poly.pdbx_strand_id
1 'polypeptide(L)'
;MKHRLGNYCMLGKDYTEVLSAESSICWAQDFECDYGYERRREGNCLPAFWFNPAVVSRSCSQGQKYLISTGYRKVVSNNCIKGVKDMYTPRKQMCPNRAPKGLSLSTREGKLTADLHTNVTFLVHLDEVGLGQKPKWLPFCISLFWA
;
A
#
# COMPACT_ATOMS: atom_id res chain seq x y z
N MET A 1 32.20 -18.21 -12.51
CA MET A 1 33.59 -18.50 -12.94
C MET A 1 33.72 -18.23 -14.43
N LYS A 2 34.85 -17.72 -14.93
CA LYS A 2 35.06 -17.50 -16.38
C LYS A 2 35.92 -18.61 -16.99
N HIS A 3 35.68 -18.94 -18.26
CA HIS A 3 36.53 -19.86 -19.02
C HIS A 3 37.98 -19.35 -19.08
N ARG A 4 38.95 -20.25 -18.93
CA ARG A 4 40.37 -19.93 -19.13
C ARG A 4 40.69 -20.02 -20.62
N LEU A 5 41.42 -19.02 -21.12
CA LEU A 5 41.92 -19.00 -22.50
C LEU A 5 42.97 -20.12 -22.68
N GLY A 6 42.94 -20.81 -23.82
CA GLY A 6 43.88 -21.89 -24.18
C GLY A 6 43.37 -23.32 -23.93
N ASN A 7 42.21 -23.49 -23.30
CA ASN A 7 41.59 -24.81 -23.08
C ASN A 7 40.22 -24.89 -23.75
N TYR A 8 40.03 -25.90 -24.61
CA TYR A 8 38.76 -26.20 -25.27
C TYR A 8 37.99 -27.26 -24.48
N CYS A 9 37.05 -26.84 -23.65
CA CYS A 9 36.16 -27.73 -22.91
C CYS A 9 34.71 -27.23 -22.99
N MET A 10 33.75 -28.15 -22.87
CA MET A 10 32.31 -27.80 -22.84
C MET A 10 31.83 -27.66 -21.40
N LEU A 11 30.93 -26.70 -21.15
CA LEU A 11 30.25 -26.58 -19.86
C LEU A 11 29.30 -27.77 -19.65
N GLY A 12 29.35 -28.38 -18.46
CA GLY A 12 28.45 -29.48 -18.09
C GLY A 12 27.00 -29.01 -17.90
N LYS A 13 26.05 -29.94 -18.02
CA LYS A 13 24.60 -29.65 -17.87
C LYS A 13 24.22 -29.02 -16.53
N ASP A 14 24.99 -29.29 -15.47
CA ASP A 14 24.73 -28.80 -14.11
C ASP A 14 25.59 -27.57 -13.74
N TYR A 15 26.10 -26.85 -14.75
CA TYR A 15 26.87 -25.64 -14.51
C TYR A 15 26.00 -24.51 -13.94
N THR A 16 26.37 -24.01 -12.77
CA THR A 16 25.78 -22.82 -12.15
C THR A 16 26.68 -21.61 -12.35
N GLU A 17 26.13 -20.55 -12.97
CA GLU A 17 26.86 -19.31 -13.23
C GLU A 17 27.25 -18.56 -11.94
N VAL A 18 26.38 -18.64 -10.92
CA VAL A 18 26.56 -17.98 -9.62
C VAL A 18 26.99 -19.01 -8.59
N LEU A 19 28.25 -18.94 -8.18
CA LEU A 19 28.86 -19.84 -7.21
C LEU A 19 28.87 -19.28 -5.78
N SER A 20 28.80 -17.95 -5.65
CA SER A 20 28.74 -17.26 -4.36
C SER A 20 28.04 -15.91 -4.55
N ALA A 21 27.08 -15.63 -3.69
CA ALA A 21 26.39 -14.35 -3.61
C ALA A 21 26.55 -13.84 -2.17
N GLU A 22 27.60 -13.06 -1.95
CA GLU A 22 27.84 -12.45 -0.65
C GLU A 22 27.02 -11.17 -0.52
N SER A 23 26.30 -11.05 0.59
CA SER A 23 25.42 -9.90 0.82
C SER A 23 26.22 -8.67 1.25
N SER A 24 26.10 -7.57 0.50
CA SER A 24 26.83 -6.32 0.76
C SER A 24 26.14 -5.39 1.78
N ILE A 25 26.83 -4.32 2.13
CA ILE A 25 26.30 -3.17 2.86
C ILE A 25 25.42 -2.35 1.90
N CYS A 26 24.23 -1.96 2.33
CA CYS A 26 23.36 -1.08 1.56
C CYS A 26 23.89 0.36 1.56
N TRP A 27 23.81 1.00 0.40
CA TRP A 27 24.08 2.41 0.14
C TRP A 27 22.82 3.11 -0.38
N ALA A 28 22.85 4.45 -0.47
CA ALA A 28 21.72 5.22 -0.99
C ALA A 28 21.31 4.83 -2.43
N GLN A 29 22.23 4.26 -3.21
CA GLN A 29 22.00 3.82 -4.59
C GLN A 29 21.22 2.50 -4.68
N ASP A 30 21.14 1.73 -3.57
CA ASP A 30 20.37 0.49 -3.50
C ASP A 30 18.87 0.74 -3.25
N PHE A 31 18.46 2.01 -3.20
CA PHE A 31 17.10 2.46 -2.99
C PHE A 31 16.62 3.35 -4.13
N GLU A 32 15.34 3.23 -4.45
CA GLU A 32 14.62 4.04 -5.43
C GLU A 32 13.43 4.74 -4.78
N CYS A 33 12.86 5.75 -5.44
CA CYS A 33 11.69 6.45 -4.90
C CYS A 33 10.49 5.51 -4.82
N ASP A 34 9.78 5.56 -3.69
CA ASP A 34 8.57 4.77 -3.48
C ASP A 34 7.37 5.39 -4.22
N TYR A 35 6.24 4.68 -4.24
CA TYR A 35 5.00 5.16 -4.86
C TYR A 35 4.61 6.54 -4.35
N GLY A 36 4.35 7.47 -5.29
CA GLY A 36 3.97 8.84 -4.98
C GLY A 36 5.13 9.75 -4.61
N TYR A 37 6.38 9.29 -4.70
CA TYR A 37 7.58 10.11 -4.52
C TYR A 37 8.37 10.24 -5.82
N GLU A 38 8.91 11.43 -6.07
CA GLU A 38 9.69 11.77 -7.26
C GLU A 38 11.08 12.29 -6.86
N ARG A 39 12.07 11.96 -7.70
CA ARG A 39 13.46 12.37 -7.47
C ARG A 39 13.65 13.84 -7.86
N ARG A 40 14.13 14.65 -6.92
CA ARG A 40 14.48 16.06 -7.17
C ARG A 40 15.91 16.22 -7.68
N ARG A 41 16.27 17.45 -8.08
CA ARG A 41 17.61 17.80 -8.58
C ARG A 41 18.72 17.49 -7.57
N GLU A 42 18.42 17.58 -6.28
CA GLU A 42 19.34 17.25 -5.18
C GLU A 42 19.53 15.73 -4.98
N GLY A 43 18.81 14.89 -5.73
CA GLY A 43 18.88 13.44 -5.65
C GLY A 43 17.93 12.80 -4.63
N ASN A 44 17.28 13.60 -3.78
CA ASN A 44 16.33 13.17 -2.76
C ASN A 44 14.94 12.87 -3.35
N CYS A 45 14.24 11.89 -2.78
CA CYS A 45 12.84 11.57 -3.10
C CYS A 45 11.88 12.42 -2.25
N LEU A 46 11.05 13.23 -2.90
CA LEU A 46 10.00 14.03 -2.25
C LEU A 46 8.62 13.66 -2.79
N PRO A 47 7.54 13.87 -2.01
CA PRO A 47 6.18 13.62 -2.49
C PRO A 47 5.90 14.34 -3.81
N ALA A 48 5.32 13.62 -4.76
CA ALA A 48 4.77 14.17 -5.98
C ALA A 48 3.57 15.07 -5.66
N PHE A 49 3.26 16.02 -6.53
CA PHE A 49 2.20 17.02 -6.27
C PHE A 49 0.80 16.40 -6.07
N TRP A 50 0.54 15.25 -6.68
CA TRP A 50 -0.73 14.52 -6.60
C TRP A 50 -0.80 13.56 -5.40
N PHE A 51 0.32 13.36 -4.70
CA PHE A 51 0.43 12.38 -3.64
C PHE A 51 0.49 13.06 -2.27
N ASN A 52 -0.41 12.65 -1.37
CA ASN A 52 -0.42 13.12 0.01
C ASN A 52 0.04 11.98 0.95
N PRO A 53 1.25 12.05 1.52
CA PRO A 53 1.78 11.01 2.42
C PRO A 53 1.05 10.93 3.76
N ALA A 54 0.25 11.94 4.13
CA ALA A 54 -0.59 11.91 5.32
C ALA A 54 -1.82 11.01 5.16
N VAL A 55 -2.16 10.61 3.93
CA VAL A 55 -3.28 9.70 3.68
C VAL A 55 -2.87 8.29 4.09
N VAL A 56 -3.46 7.83 5.18
CA VAL A 56 -3.20 6.50 5.73
C VAL A 56 -3.80 5.43 4.81
N SER A 57 -3.03 4.35 4.54
CA SER A 57 -3.44 3.26 3.64
C SER A 57 -4.86 2.73 3.91
N ARG A 58 -5.63 2.41 2.86
CA ARG A 58 -6.97 1.82 2.98
C ARG A 58 -6.99 0.51 3.76
N SER A 59 -5.87 -0.22 3.81
CA SER A 59 -5.72 -1.48 4.55
C SER A 59 -5.49 -1.31 6.05
N CYS A 60 -5.46 -0.07 6.58
CA CYS A 60 -5.22 0.19 7.99
C CYS A 60 -6.50 -0.02 8.82
N SER A 61 -6.60 -1.12 9.56
CA SER A 61 -7.69 -1.38 10.50
C SER A 61 -7.35 -0.90 11.92
N GLN A 62 -8.37 -0.57 12.72
CA GLN A 62 -8.19 -0.13 14.10
C GLN A 62 -7.41 -1.18 14.92
N GLY A 63 -6.39 -0.74 15.66
CA GLY A 63 -5.52 -1.63 16.45
C GLY A 63 -4.40 -2.31 15.67
N GLN A 64 -4.38 -2.21 14.34
CA GLN A 64 -3.26 -2.69 13.53
C GLN A 64 -2.14 -1.64 13.42
N LYS A 65 -0.95 -2.13 13.06
CA LYS A 65 0.18 -1.29 12.67
C LYS A 65 0.31 -1.30 11.15
N TYR A 66 0.60 -0.15 10.56
CA TYR A 66 0.87 -0.01 9.15
C TYR A 66 2.27 0.54 8.91
N LEU A 67 2.76 0.36 7.69
CA LEU A 67 4.05 0.87 7.25
C LEU A 67 3.86 2.21 6.56
N ILE A 68 4.61 3.22 7.01
CA ILE A 68 4.71 4.53 6.38
C ILE A 68 6.02 4.56 5.61
N SER A 69 5.92 4.82 4.32
CA SER A 69 7.09 5.04 3.47
C SER A 69 7.88 6.28 3.91
N THR A 70 9.21 6.18 3.90
CA THR A 70 10.12 7.32 4.06
C THR A 70 10.35 8.06 2.74
N GLY A 71 9.68 7.64 1.67
CA GLY A 71 9.87 8.12 0.30
C GLY A 71 10.76 7.23 -0.56
N TYR A 72 11.30 6.16 0.03
CA TYR A 72 12.22 5.25 -0.61
C TYR A 72 11.78 3.80 -0.45
N ARG A 73 12.16 2.97 -1.40
CA ARG A 73 12.02 1.51 -1.35
C ARG A 73 13.28 0.85 -1.87
N LYS A 74 13.55 -0.36 -1.39
CA LYS A 74 14.71 -1.13 -1.83
C LYS A 74 14.52 -1.56 -3.28
N VAL A 75 15.55 -1.44 -4.10
CA VAL A 75 15.53 -1.93 -5.49
C VAL A 75 15.28 -3.44 -5.49
N VAL A 76 14.37 -3.89 -6.35
CA VAL A 76 13.99 -5.30 -6.49
C VAL A 76 15.23 -6.14 -6.83
N SER A 77 15.35 -7.33 -6.24
CA SER A 77 16.51 -8.25 -6.38
C SER A 77 17.81 -7.83 -5.70
N ASN A 78 17.89 -6.66 -5.08
CA ASN A 78 19.04 -6.30 -4.26
C ASN A 78 18.95 -6.97 -2.87
N ASN A 79 19.99 -7.71 -2.47
CA ASN A 79 20.02 -8.49 -1.22
C ASN A 79 20.92 -7.88 -0.12
N CYS A 80 21.27 -6.59 -0.22
CA CYS A 80 22.02 -5.91 0.83
C CYS A 80 21.27 -5.95 2.20
N ILE A 81 21.99 -6.05 3.33
CA ILE A 81 21.38 -6.31 4.65
C ILE A 81 21.67 -5.26 5.74
N LYS A 82 22.78 -4.53 5.63
CA LYS A 82 23.27 -3.57 6.66
C LYS A 82 23.45 -2.17 6.06
N GLY A 83 24.01 -1.23 6.82
CA GLY A 83 24.33 0.12 6.33
C GLY A 83 23.15 1.07 6.46
N VAL A 84 22.87 1.85 5.42
CA VAL A 84 21.82 2.89 5.45
C VAL A 84 20.39 2.34 5.37
N LYS A 85 20.22 1.02 5.37
CA LYS A 85 18.93 0.34 5.23
C LYS A 85 17.86 0.89 6.17
N ASP A 86 18.18 1.05 7.44
CA ASP A 86 17.21 1.46 8.46
C ASP A 86 16.69 2.90 8.25
N MET A 87 17.47 3.75 7.58
CA MET A 87 17.06 5.12 7.23
C MET A 87 16.02 5.13 6.11
N TYR A 88 16.13 4.21 5.17
CA TYR A 88 15.28 4.14 3.97
C TYR A 88 14.15 3.12 4.09
N THR A 89 14.15 2.25 5.11
CA THR A 89 13.04 1.32 5.32
C THR A 89 11.78 2.02 5.84
N PRO A 90 10.59 1.56 5.42
CA PRO A 90 9.32 2.06 5.94
C PRO A 90 9.21 1.92 7.47
N ARG A 91 8.63 2.92 8.12
CA ARG A 91 8.44 2.96 9.58
C ARG A 91 7.10 2.35 9.98
N LYS A 92 7.09 1.57 11.06
CA LYS A 92 5.85 1.01 11.63
C LYS A 92 5.15 2.05 12.51
N GLN A 93 3.90 2.38 12.21
CA GLN A 93 3.06 3.28 13.01
C GLN A 93 1.70 2.62 13.31
N MET A 94 1.06 2.99 14.42
CA MET A 94 -0.30 2.54 14.72
C MET A 94 -1.32 3.23 13.81
N CYS A 95 -2.34 2.49 13.39
CA CYS A 95 -3.46 3.07 12.66
C CYS A 95 -4.17 4.12 13.53
N PRO A 96 -4.34 5.36 13.05
CA PRO A 96 -5.17 6.34 13.75
C PRO A 96 -6.64 5.92 13.69
N ASN A 97 -7.43 6.39 14.66
CA ASN A 97 -8.89 6.27 14.59
C ASN A 97 -9.40 7.10 13.41
N ARG A 98 -10.24 6.51 12.55
CA ARG A 98 -10.81 7.18 11.38
C ARG A 98 -12.31 7.31 11.50
N ALA A 99 -12.81 8.45 11.05
CA ALA A 99 -14.24 8.62 10.78
C ALA A 99 -14.63 7.84 9.51
N PRO A 100 -15.85 7.27 9.46
CA PRO A 100 -16.38 6.65 8.25
C PRO A 100 -16.45 7.68 7.11
N LYS A 101 -16.14 7.26 5.88
CA LYS A 101 -16.17 8.09 4.67
C LYS A 101 -16.91 7.39 3.54
N GLY A 102 -17.37 8.17 2.58
CA GLY A 102 -18.03 7.65 1.38
C GLY A 102 -19.37 7.00 1.68
N LEU A 103 -20.14 7.58 2.59
CA LEU A 103 -21.50 7.12 2.86
C LEU A 103 -22.34 7.34 1.60
N SER A 104 -22.86 6.26 1.04
CA SER A 104 -23.72 6.27 -0.14
C SER A 104 -24.99 5.48 0.16
N LEU A 105 -26.13 6.05 -0.23
CA LEU A 105 -27.45 5.46 -0.08
C LEU A 105 -28.00 5.16 -1.47
N SER A 106 -28.42 3.92 -1.67
CA SER A 106 -29.08 3.50 -2.90
C SER A 106 -30.32 2.70 -2.55
N THR A 107 -31.33 2.70 -3.42
CA THR A 107 -32.43 1.73 -3.31
C THR A 107 -32.00 0.44 -3.98
N ARG A 108 -32.54 -0.70 -3.53
CA ARG A 108 -32.27 -2.00 -4.19
C ARG A 108 -32.60 -1.97 -5.68
N GLU A 109 -33.57 -1.17 -6.07
CA GLU A 109 -34.04 -1.01 -7.45
C GLU A 109 -33.26 0.05 -8.24
N GLY A 110 -32.36 0.80 -7.59
CA GLY A 110 -31.63 1.92 -8.20
C GLY A 110 -32.50 3.14 -8.55
N LYS A 111 -33.80 3.10 -8.22
CA LYS A 111 -34.77 4.16 -8.48
C LYS A 111 -35.08 4.95 -7.22
N LEU A 112 -35.17 6.28 -7.34
CA LEU A 112 -35.53 7.18 -6.24
C LEU A 112 -37.04 7.44 -6.12
N THR A 113 -37.87 6.70 -6.85
CA THR A 113 -39.32 6.80 -6.82
C THR A 113 -39.91 5.43 -6.51
N ALA A 114 -40.97 5.39 -5.71
CA ALA A 114 -41.70 4.18 -5.37
C ALA A 114 -43.21 4.44 -5.43
N ASP A 115 -43.99 3.41 -5.75
CA ASP A 115 -45.44 3.49 -5.75
C ASP A 115 -45.98 3.42 -4.32
N LEU A 116 -47.16 3.98 -4.08
CA LEU A 116 -47.81 3.92 -2.78
C LEU A 116 -48.05 2.46 -2.36
N HIS A 117 -47.87 2.17 -1.07
CA HIS A 117 -48.00 0.83 -0.48
C HIS A 117 -46.95 -0.20 -0.94
N THR A 118 -45.80 0.25 -1.48
CA THR A 118 -44.67 -0.63 -1.81
C THR A 118 -43.56 -0.57 -0.77
N ASN A 119 -42.89 -1.69 -0.55
CA ASN A 119 -41.76 -1.79 0.39
C ASN A 119 -40.46 -1.39 -0.31
N VAL A 120 -39.88 -0.27 0.09
CA VAL A 120 -38.59 0.21 -0.43
C VAL A 120 -37.46 -0.26 0.47
N THR A 121 -36.48 -0.96 -0.10
CA THR A 121 -35.26 -1.35 0.62
C THR A 121 -34.10 -0.42 0.26
N PHE A 122 -33.49 0.18 1.27
CA PHE A 122 -32.30 1.00 1.12
C PHE A 122 -31.03 0.18 1.41
N LEU A 123 -30.04 0.34 0.55
CA LEU A 123 -28.70 -0.19 0.67
C LEU A 123 -27.76 0.94 1.06
N VAL A 124 -27.04 0.73 2.17
CA VAL A 124 -26.06 1.68 2.71
C VAL A 124 -24.67 1.17 2.39
N HIS A 125 -23.90 1.97 1.65
CA HIS A 125 -22.51 1.70 1.30
C HIS A 125 -21.59 2.69 1.99
N LEU A 126 -20.40 2.22 2.37
CA LEU A 126 -19.32 3.02 2.93
C LEU A 126 -18.04 2.64 2.18
N ASP A 127 -17.32 3.64 1.66
CA ASP A 127 -16.09 3.41 0.90
C ASP A 127 -14.94 2.90 1.78
N GLU A 128 -14.95 3.24 3.08
CA GLU A 128 -13.92 2.84 4.04
C GLU A 128 -14.49 1.87 5.09
N VAL A 129 -14.47 0.58 4.77
CA VAL A 129 -14.54 -0.49 5.78
C VAL A 129 -13.21 -1.24 5.71
N GLY A 130 -12.30 -0.97 6.66
CA GLY A 130 -11.12 -1.81 6.82
C GLY A 130 -11.58 -3.27 6.92
N LEU A 131 -10.97 -4.15 6.11
CA LEU A 131 -11.24 -5.59 6.10
C LEU A 131 -11.33 -6.09 7.55
N GLY A 132 -12.55 -6.38 8.02
CA GLY A 132 -12.83 -6.88 9.37
C GLY A 132 -13.63 -5.97 10.32
N GLN A 133 -13.99 -4.73 9.95
CA GLN A 133 -14.93 -3.97 10.78
C GLN A 133 -16.37 -4.43 10.51
N LYS A 134 -16.96 -5.14 11.50
CA LYS A 134 -18.41 -5.34 11.56
C LYS A 134 -19.07 -3.96 11.47
N PRO A 135 -20.16 -3.80 10.69
CA PRO A 135 -20.88 -2.53 10.64
C PRO A 135 -21.30 -2.19 12.07
N LYS A 136 -20.65 -1.18 12.67
CA LYS A 136 -21.18 -0.53 13.86
C LYS A 136 -22.39 0.21 13.36
N TRP A 137 -23.56 -0.27 13.75
CA TRP A 137 -24.81 0.44 13.63
C TRP A 137 -24.61 1.80 14.33
N LEU A 138 -24.30 2.84 13.57
CA LEU A 138 -24.49 4.19 14.07
C LEU A 138 -26.00 4.32 14.28
N PRO A 139 -26.46 4.73 15.46
CA PRO A 139 -27.86 5.06 15.65
C PRO A 139 -28.09 6.40 14.94
N PHE A 140 -28.21 6.37 13.61
CA PHE A 140 -28.75 7.49 12.87
C PHE A 140 -30.25 7.53 13.20
N CYS A 141 -30.59 8.29 14.24
CA CYS A 141 -31.93 8.82 14.45
C CYS A 141 -32.23 9.78 13.30
N ILE A 142 -32.73 9.23 12.18
CA ILE A 142 -33.41 10.05 11.18
C ILE A 142 -34.87 10.07 11.62
N SER A 143 -35.22 11.05 12.44
CA SER A 143 -36.59 11.43 12.71
C SER A 143 -37.16 12.04 11.43
N LEU A 144 -37.74 11.20 10.58
CA LEU A 144 -38.63 11.66 9.52
C LEU A 144 -39.91 12.14 10.18
N PHE A 145 -39.98 13.46 10.44
CA PHE A 145 -41.22 14.14 10.70
C PHE A 145 -42.11 13.96 9.47
N TRP A 146 -43.23 13.25 9.68
CA TRP A 146 -44.39 13.32 8.79
C TRP A 146 -44.92 14.76 8.79
N ALA A 147 -45.06 15.36 7.62
CA ALA A 147 -45.90 16.51 7.35
C ALA A 147 -46.87 16.13 6.24
#